data_AF-A0A191HTU3-F1
#
_entry.id   AF-A0A191HTU3-F1
#
_cell.length_a   1.000
_cell.length_b   1.000
_cell.length_c   1.000
_cell.angle_alpha   90.00
_cell.angle_beta   90.00
_cell.angle_gamma   90.00
#
_symmetry.space_group_name_H-M   'P 1'
#
loop_
_entity.id
_entity.type
_entity.pdbx_description
1 polymer ?
#
loop_
_entity_poly.entity_id
_entity_poly.type
_entity_poly.pdbx_seq_one_letter_code
_entity_poly.pdbx_strand_id
1 'polypeptide(L)'
;MYWKYLWNNSSATAALSLYLINEEDNKNRKELYTQLQIFYEDIKEKFGSLNCYEIVGVNFLCPQDASRYKDEKHEQACKPLVSYITNKIAYIIKNEV
;
A
#
# COMPACT_ATOMS: atom_id res chain seq x y z
N MET A 1 1.17 -4.98 18.94
CA MET A 1 1.57 -3.56 18.79
C MET A 1 2.28 -3.39 17.43
N TYR A 2 1.53 -3.39 16.31
CA TYR A 2 2.10 -3.46 14.94
C TYR A 2 1.68 -2.30 14.03
N TRP A 3 1.12 -1.21 14.58
CA TRP A 3 0.55 -0.11 13.81
C TRP A 3 1.57 0.93 13.31
N LYS A 4 2.86 0.80 13.62
CA LYS A 4 3.86 1.85 13.35
C LYS A 4 4.55 1.80 11.99
N TYR A 5 4.26 0.82 11.12
CA TYR A 5 5.04 0.60 9.88
C TYR A 5 4.23 0.50 8.57
N LEU A 6 2.95 0.90 8.59
CA LEU A 6 1.99 0.73 7.47
C LEU A 6 1.79 2.00 6.60
N TRP A 7 2.74 2.92 6.56
CA TRP A 7 2.44 4.28 6.08
C TRP A 7 2.03 4.42 4.61
N ASN A 8 2.52 3.58 3.67
CA ASN A 8 2.10 3.69 2.25
C ASN A 8 0.89 2.80 1.89
N ASN A 9 0.69 1.69 2.60
CA ASN A 9 -0.48 0.82 2.39
C ASN A 9 -1.76 1.42 2.99
N SER A 10 -1.65 2.32 3.96
CA SER A 10 -2.81 2.93 4.62
C SER A 10 -3.62 3.84 3.69
N SER A 11 -2.96 4.67 2.88
CA SER A 11 -3.64 5.58 1.93
C SER A 11 -4.31 4.81 0.79
N ALA A 12 -3.67 3.73 0.34
CA ALA A 12 -4.23 2.82 -0.66
C ALA A 12 -5.54 2.18 -0.19
N THR A 13 -5.52 1.66 1.03
CA THR A 13 -6.68 1.06 1.70
C THR A 13 -7.77 2.07 1.96
N ALA A 14 -7.41 3.30 2.35
CA ALA A 14 -8.38 4.38 2.52
C ALA A 14 -9.08 4.72 1.20
N ALA A 15 -8.34 4.81 0.09
CA ALA A 15 -8.93 5.07 -1.23
C ALA A 15 -9.88 3.95 -1.68
N LEU A 16 -9.48 2.68 -1.54
CA LEU A 16 -10.35 1.54 -1.86
C LEU A 16 -11.59 1.47 -0.95
N SER A 17 -11.43 1.78 0.34
CA SER A 17 -12.54 1.81 1.28
C SER A 17 -13.54 2.92 0.95
N LEU A 18 -13.07 4.11 0.56
CA LEU A 18 -13.94 5.21 0.13
C LEU A 18 -14.66 4.90 -1.18
N TYR A 19 -14.01 4.19 -2.10
CA TYR A 19 -14.63 3.80 -3.37
C TYR A 19 -15.72 2.74 -3.18
N LEU A 20 -15.45 1.71 -2.36
CA LEU A 20 -16.33 0.54 -2.23
C LEU A 20 -17.41 0.68 -1.14
N ILE A 21 -17.21 1.55 -0.15
CA ILE A 21 -18.24 1.82 0.87
C ILE A 21 -19.13 2.95 0.37
N ASN A 22 -20.18 2.60 -0.36
CA ASN A 22 -21.39 3.42 -0.41
C ASN A 22 -22.18 3.18 0.90
N GLU A 23 -22.60 4.24 1.59
CA GLU A 23 -22.87 4.25 3.05
C GLU A 23 -23.92 3.27 3.59
N GLU A 24 -24.73 2.58 2.76
CA GLU A 24 -25.91 1.85 3.23
C GLU A 24 -25.86 0.31 3.19
N ASP A 25 -24.88 -0.33 2.53
CA ASP A 25 -24.98 -1.78 2.28
C ASP A 25 -23.88 -2.61 2.97
N ASN A 26 -24.26 -3.36 4.02
CA ASN A 26 -23.37 -4.34 4.67
C ASN A 26 -22.81 -5.38 3.69
N LYS A 27 -23.50 -5.61 2.56
CA LYS A 27 -23.05 -6.50 1.49
C LYS A 27 -21.74 -6.03 0.85
N ASN A 28 -21.52 -4.72 0.77
CA ASN A 28 -20.32 -4.13 0.17
C ASN A 28 -19.07 -4.26 1.07
N ARG A 29 -19.23 -4.45 2.38
CA ARG A 29 -18.07 -4.60 3.29
C ARG A 29 -17.33 -5.91 3.08
N LYS A 30 -18.05 -7.02 2.87
CA LYS A 30 -17.42 -8.32 2.61
C LYS A 30 -16.64 -8.30 1.30
N GLU A 31 -17.21 -7.66 0.28
CA GLU A 31 -16.54 -7.47 -1.01
C GLU A 31 -15.29 -6.60 -0.85
N LEU A 32 -15.41 -5.46 -0.16
CA LEU A 32 -14.26 -4.60 0.17
C LEU A 32 -13.13 -5.38 0.84
N TYR A 33 -13.43 -6.18 1.88
CA TYR A 33 -12.37 -6.94 2.56
C TYR A 33 -11.74 -7.99 1.65
N THR A 34 -12.51 -8.59 0.75
CA THR A 34 -11.98 -9.55 -0.24
C THR A 34 -11.05 -8.85 -1.22
N GLN A 35 -11.46 -7.70 -1.76
CA GLN A 35 -10.64 -6.89 -2.68
C GLN A 35 -9.37 -6.35 -2.01
N LEU A 36 -9.47 -5.90 -0.76
CA LEU A 36 -8.31 -5.49 0.03
C LEU A 36 -7.35 -6.65 0.30
N GLN A 37 -7.87 -7.84 0.59
CA GLN A 37 -7.04 -9.02 0.79
C GLN A 37 -6.27 -9.37 -0.48
N ILE A 38 -6.95 -9.45 -1.63
CA ILE A 38 -6.32 -9.70 -2.94
C ILE A 38 -5.24 -8.66 -3.22
N PHE A 39 -5.55 -7.38 -2.98
CA PHE A 39 -4.60 -6.28 -3.16
C PHE A 39 -3.36 -6.43 -2.28
N TYR A 40 -3.51 -6.79 -1.01
CA TYR A 40 -2.37 -7.00 -0.12
C TYR A 40 -1.56 -8.26 -0.47
N GLU A 41 -2.22 -9.35 -0.84
CA GLU A 41 -1.53 -10.57 -1.27
C GLU A 41 -0.66 -10.30 -2.51
N ASP A 42 -1.20 -9.56 -3.50
CA ASP A 42 -0.47 -9.14 -4.70
C ASP A 42 0.76 -8.26 -4.38
N ILE A 43 0.63 -7.29 -3.46
CA ILE A 43 1.78 -6.49 -3.00
C ILE A 43 2.81 -7.37 -2.30
N LYS A 44 2.38 -8.27 -1.42
CA LYS A 44 3.27 -9.14 -0.68
C LYS A 44 4.00 -10.13 -1.59
N GLU A 45 3.33 -10.66 -2.61
CA GLU A 45 3.94 -11.53 -3.62
C GLU A 45 5.00 -10.76 -4.42
N LYS A 46 4.70 -9.52 -4.82
CA LYS A 46 5.61 -8.73 -5.64
C LYS A 46 6.81 -8.16 -4.88
N PHE A 47 6.62 -7.73 -3.64
CA PHE A 47 7.64 -7.00 -2.87
C PHE A 47 8.13 -7.75 -1.63
N GLY A 48 7.62 -8.96 -1.39
CA GLY A 48 8.01 -9.82 -0.26
C GLY A 48 7.43 -9.42 1.10
N SER A 49 6.95 -8.17 1.25
CA SER A 49 6.38 -7.67 2.50
C SER A 49 5.30 -6.61 2.23
N LEU A 50 4.49 -6.34 3.26
CA LEU A 50 3.56 -5.20 3.33
C LEU A 50 4.15 -4.02 4.11
N ASN A 51 5.30 -4.24 4.76
CA ASN A 51 5.95 -3.26 5.60
C ASN A 51 6.94 -2.44 4.76
N CYS A 52 6.72 -1.12 4.67
CA CYS A 52 7.58 -0.24 3.88
C CYS A 52 9.04 -0.27 4.35
N TYR A 53 9.29 -0.45 5.65
CA TYR A 53 10.64 -0.62 6.19
C TYR A 53 11.35 -1.83 5.58
N GLU A 54 10.64 -2.96 5.48
CA GLU A 54 11.18 -4.21 4.95
C GLU A 54 11.39 -4.15 3.44
N ILE A 55 10.51 -3.45 2.71
CA ILE A 55 10.61 -3.29 1.26
C ILE A 55 11.73 -2.31 0.88
N VAL A 56 11.79 -1.16 1.55
CA VAL A 56 12.73 -0.07 1.20
C VAL A 56 14.08 -0.26 1.89
N GLY A 57 14.11 -0.98 3.02
CA GLY A 57 15.31 -1.26 3.82
C GLY A 57 15.83 -0.04 4.58
N VAL A 58 14.95 0.91 4.94
CA VAL A 58 15.32 2.20 5.55
C VAL A 58 14.58 2.40 6.85
N ASN A 59 15.32 2.50 7.97
CA ASN A 59 14.76 2.96 9.22
C ASN A 59 14.81 4.49 9.30
N PHE A 60 13.68 5.17 9.08
CA PHE A 60 13.62 6.63 9.18
C PHE A 60 13.90 7.21 10.58
N LEU A 61 13.91 6.37 11.62
CA LEU A 61 14.34 6.78 12.96
C LEU A 61 15.87 6.86 13.10
N CYS A 62 16.61 6.29 12.14
CA CYS A 62 18.06 6.35 12.05
C CYS A 62 18.45 7.45 11.03
N PRO A 63 19.13 8.54 11.45
CA PRO A 63 19.48 9.64 10.55
C PRO A 63 20.31 9.23 9.33
N GLN A 64 21.20 8.24 9.49
CA GLN A 64 22.02 7.70 8.41
C GLN A 64 21.17 7.00 7.34
N ASP A 65 20.17 6.23 7.78
CA ASP A 65 19.23 5.57 6.88
C ASP A 65 18.33 6.59 6.17
N ALA A 66 17.89 7.64 6.88
CA ALA A 66 17.10 8.71 6.28
C ALA A 66 17.85 9.44 5.14
N SER A 67 19.17 9.63 5.27
CA SER A 67 19.99 10.16 4.17
C SER A 67 20.04 9.19 2.99
N ARG A 68 20.35 7.92 3.27
CA ARG A 68 20.38 6.85 2.24
C ARG A 68 19.05 6.71 1.50
N TYR A 69 17.93 6.97 2.17
CA TYR A 69 16.64 7.02 1.50
C TYR A 69 16.57 8.09 0.43
N LYS A 70 16.97 9.32 0.77
CA LYS A 70 16.91 10.46 -0.14
C LYS A 70 17.82 10.25 -1.35
N ASP A 71 18.99 9.66 -1.13
CA ASP A 71 20.03 9.57 -2.14
C ASP A 71 19.88 8.33 -3.04
N GLU A 72 19.37 7.21 -2.50
CA GLU A 72 19.40 5.91 -3.20
C GLU A 72 18.04 5.21 -3.21
N LYS A 73 17.41 5.06 -2.04
CA LYS A 73 16.26 4.15 -1.92
C LYS A 73 14.96 4.75 -2.43
N HIS A 74 14.84 6.07 -2.50
CA HIS A 74 13.64 6.72 -3.01
C HIS A 74 13.35 6.31 -4.46
N GLU A 75 14.32 6.47 -5.35
CA GLU A 75 14.17 6.13 -6.77
C GLU A 75 14.21 4.63 -7.03
N GLN A 76 15.03 3.87 -6.28
CA GLN A 76 15.22 2.44 -6.55
C GLN A 76 14.14 1.53 -5.95
N ALA A 77 13.54 1.91 -4.82
CA ALA A 77 12.61 1.05 -4.08
C ALA A 77 11.26 1.72 -3.81
N CYS A 78 11.25 2.95 -3.28
CA CYS A 78 10.00 3.61 -2.87
C CYS A 78 9.13 4.01 -4.07
N LYS A 79 9.72 4.67 -5.07
CA LYS A 79 8.99 5.14 -6.25
C LYS A 79 8.40 3.98 -7.08
N PRO A 80 9.11 2.87 -7.34
CA PRO A 80 8.50 1.69 -7.97
C PRO A 80 7.35 1.10 -7.16
N LEU A 81 7.50 1.00 -5.83
CA LEU A 81 6.46 0.51 -4.92
C LEU A 81 5.20 1.39 -5.02
N VAL A 82 5.35 2.70 -4.85
CA VAL A 82 4.24 3.65 -4.89
C VAL A 82 3.58 3.65 -6.26
N SER A 83 4.37 3.70 -7.34
CA SER A 83 3.82 3.67 -8.71
C SER A 83 3.02 2.41 -8.98
N TYR A 84 3.52 1.24 -8.55
CA TYR A 84 2.78 -0.01 -8.68
C TYR A 84 1.46 0.01 -7.91
N ILE A 85 1.50 0.41 -6.63
CA ILE A 85 0.31 0.50 -5.77
C ILE A 85 -0.73 1.44 -6.39
N THR A 86 -0.33 2.64 -6.81
CA THR A 86 -1.24 3.62 -7.41
C THR A 86 -1.88 3.08 -8.69
N ASN A 87 -1.09 2.46 -9.57
CA ASN A 87 -1.60 1.88 -10.81
C ASN A 87 -2.57 0.73 -10.54
N LYS A 88 -2.28 -0.12 -9.54
CA LYS A 88 -3.15 -1.24 -9.17
C LYS A 88 -4.50 -0.76 -8.64
N ILE A 89 -4.51 0.25 -7.76
CA ILE A 89 -5.75 0.84 -7.26
C ILE A 89 -6.54 1.49 -8.37
N ALA A 90 -5.88 2.26 -9.24
CA ALA A 90 -6.53 2.86 -10.39
C ALA A 90 -7.13 1.81 -11.32
N TYR A 91 -6.49 0.66 -11.49
CA TYR A 91 -7.04 -0.47 -12.23
C TYR A 91 -8.29 -1.05 -11.55
N ILE A 92 -8.25 -1.29 -10.23
CA ILE A 92 -9.41 -1.82 -9.48
C ILE A 92 -10.59 -0.86 -9.61
N ILE A 93 -10.38 0.44 -9.37
CA ILE A 93 -11.42 1.47 -9.48
C ILE A 93 -12.00 1.53 -10.90
N LYS A 94 -11.18 1.40 -11.95
CA LYS A 94 -11.65 1.52 -13.34
C LYS A 94 -12.36 0.29 -13.89
N ASN A 95 -12.06 -0.91 -13.41
CA ASN A 95 -12.61 -2.16 -13.95
C ASN A 95 -13.76 -2.75 -13.13
N GLU A 96 -14.12 -2.14 -12.00
CA GLU A 96 -15.35 -2.41 -11.25
C GLU A 96 -16.51 -1.49 -11.68
N VAL A 97 -16.35 -0.75 -12.80
CA VAL A 97 -17.40 0.05 -13.49
C VAL A 97 -17.95 -0.72 -14.69
#